data_AF-X1K8F4-F1
#
_entry.id   AF-X1K8F4-F1
#
_cell.length_a   1.000
_cell.length_b   1.000
_cell.length_c   1.000
_cell.angle_alpha   90.00
_cell.angle_beta   90.00
_cell.angle_gamma   90.00
#
_symmetry.space_group_name_H-M   'P 1'
#
loop_
_entity.id
_entity.type
_entity.pdbx_description
1 polymer ?
#
loop_
_entity_poly.entity_id
_entity_poly.type
_entity_poly.pdbx_seq_one_letter_code
_entity_poly.pdbx_strand_id
1 'polypeptide(L)'
;IMYQAGAWAYAKTSVKYTATVWHHAAAVFAAVDDRRVYMDGGNKGTEATSRTPGAMAKTAIAVMPSDAYSLYMDGYLAEAAVWNIALTDEEVATLAKGFSPLFVHPQNLVAYWPLIGKLSPEIDVVGGYDVSLVNAPTFGGHTGVIYPTAPIVVAGGGAPPPPSRTPRAPTVSGVPSAHF
;
A
#
# COMPACT_ATOMS: atom_id res chain seq x y z
N ILE A 1 -8.50 -7.93 -10.95
CA ILE A 1 -9.46 -9.06 -10.93
C ILE A 1 -8.69 -10.34 -11.25
N MET A 2 -9.01 -11.46 -10.60
CA MET A 2 -8.38 -12.78 -10.82
C MET A 2 -9.37 -13.69 -11.54
N TYR A 3 -8.91 -14.59 -12.43
CA TYR A 3 -9.78 -15.47 -13.23
C TYR A 3 -9.73 -16.92 -12.78
N GLN A 4 -10.89 -17.58 -12.87
CA GLN A 4 -11.04 -19.01 -12.67
C GLN A 4 -12.16 -19.55 -13.59
N ALA A 5 -11.98 -20.74 -14.18
CA ALA A 5 -13.01 -21.39 -14.99
C ALA A 5 -14.11 -22.05 -14.10
N GLY A 6 -15.40 -21.89 -14.47
CA GLY A 6 -16.56 -22.53 -13.80
C GLY A 6 -17.75 -21.59 -13.55
N ALA A 7 -18.76 -22.05 -12.79
CA ALA A 7 -19.86 -21.20 -12.31
C ALA A 7 -19.34 -20.03 -11.45
N TRP A 8 -20.02 -18.90 -11.38
CA TRP A 8 -19.50 -17.71 -10.68
C TRP A 8 -20.33 -17.45 -9.42
N ALA A 9 -19.65 -17.10 -8.32
CA ALA A 9 -20.27 -16.55 -7.11
C ALA A 9 -19.69 -15.16 -6.91
N TYR A 10 -20.53 -14.12 -7.01
CA TYR A 10 -20.10 -12.73 -6.96
C TYR A 10 -21.01 -11.90 -6.08
N ALA A 11 -20.42 -11.09 -5.21
CA ALA A 11 -21.15 -10.07 -4.48
C ALA A 11 -21.43 -8.87 -5.40
N LYS A 12 -22.59 -8.24 -5.21
CA LYS A 12 -22.99 -7.02 -5.91
C LYS A 12 -23.47 -6.00 -4.89
N THR A 13 -22.89 -4.80 -4.91
CA THR A 13 -23.43 -3.66 -4.15
C THR A 13 -24.53 -2.95 -4.94
N SER A 14 -25.51 -2.39 -4.22
CA SER A 14 -26.55 -1.53 -4.80
C SER A 14 -26.11 -0.07 -4.94
N VAL A 15 -24.96 0.29 -4.34
CA VAL A 15 -24.33 1.60 -4.49
C VAL A 15 -23.90 1.78 -5.94
N LYS A 16 -24.32 2.90 -6.54
CA LYS A 16 -24.01 3.25 -7.93
C LYS A 16 -22.81 4.18 -7.97
N TYR A 17 -22.04 4.10 -9.05
CA TYR A 17 -21.01 5.09 -9.35
C TYR A 17 -21.58 6.23 -10.19
N THR A 18 -20.90 7.37 -10.12
CA THR A 18 -21.08 8.50 -11.04
C THR A 18 -19.88 8.56 -11.96
N ALA A 19 -20.12 8.72 -13.27
CA ALA A 19 -19.02 8.86 -14.21
C ALA A 19 -18.20 10.12 -13.89
N THR A 20 -16.93 10.10 -14.33
CA THR A 20 -15.98 11.23 -14.20
C THR A 20 -15.66 11.67 -12.77
N VAL A 21 -15.98 10.87 -11.76
CA VAL A 21 -15.61 11.11 -10.36
C VAL A 21 -14.80 9.93 -9.85
N TRP A 22 -13.81 10.20 -8.99
CA TRP A 22 -13.06 9.14 -8.33
C TRP A 22 -13.96 8.40 -7.34
N HIS A 23 -13.92 7.08 -7.43
CA HIS A 23 -14.62 6.19 -6.52
C HIS A 23 -13.64 5.18 -5.91
N HIS A 24 -13.92 4.76 -4.68
CA HIS A 24 -13.17 3.69 -4.04
C HIS A 24 -13.96 2.38 -4.13
N ALA A 25 -13.33 1.33 -4.65
CA ALA A 25 -13.93 0.00 -4.70
C ALA A 25 -13.03 -1.00 -3.96
N ALA A 26 -13.64 -1.87 -3.14
CA ALA A 26 -12.93 -2.94 -2.46
C ALA A 26 -13.71 -4.24 -2.55
N ALA A 27 -12.99 -5.36 -2.67
CA ALA A 27 -13.54 -6.70 -2.57
C ALA A 27 -12.83 -7.45 -1.44
N VAL A 28 -13.60 -8.08 -0.57
CA VAL A 28 -13.10 -8.85 0.58
C VAL A 28 -13.59 -10.29 0.45
N PHE A 29 -12.66 -11.24 0.58
CA PHE A 29 -12.92 -12.68 0.58
C PHE A 29 -12.46 -13.21 1.93
N ALA A 30 -13.40 -13.43 2.86
CA ALA A 30 -13.09 -13.81 4.24
C ALA A 30 -13.20 -15.31 4.49
N ALA A 31 -14.06 -15.99 3.72
CA ALA A 31 -14.26 -17.43 3.75
C ALA A 31 -14.73 -17.93 2.38
N VAL A 32 -14.83 -19.26 2.23
CA VAL A 32 -15.39 -19.89 1.02
C VAL A 32 -16.84 -19.46 0.76
N ASP A 33 -17.53 -18.96 1.77
CA ASP A 33 -18.91 -18.51 1.78
C ASP A 33 -19.04 -17.08 2.36
N ASP A 34 -17.97 -16.29 2.36
CA ASP A 34 -18.03 -14.86 2.70
C ASP A 34 -17.28 -14.03 1.67
N ARG A 35 -18.05 -13.46 0.75
CA ARG A 35 -17.59 -12.47 -0.24
C ARG A 35 -18.32 -11.16 -0.04
N ARG A 36 -17.58 -10.07 -0.04
CA ARG A 36 -18.10 -8.72 0.16
C ARG A 36 -17.54 -7.78 -0.88
N VAL A 37 -18.38 -6.89 -1.39
CA VAL A 37 -17.94 -5.81 -2.28
C VAL A 37 -18.44 -4.48 -1.75
N TYR A 38 -17.56 -3.49 -1.69
CA TYR A 38 -17.78 -2.17 -1.15
C TYR A 38 -17.57 -1.14 -2.25
N MET A 39 -18.35 -0.08 -2.18
CA MET A 39 -18.18 1.11 -3.01
C MET A 39 -18.23 2.34 -2.12
N ASP A 40 -17.27 3.24 -2.30
CA ASP A 40 -17.06 4.47 -1.55
C ASP A 40 -17.06 4.27 -0.01
N GLY A 41 -16.58 3.10 0.43
CA GLY A 41 -16.51 2.72 1.84
C GLY A 41 -17.87 2.56 2.53
N GLY A 42 -18.97 2.63 1.77
CA GLY A 42 -20.34 2.56 2.27
C GLY A 42 -20.90 1.14 2.31
N ASN A 43 -22.22 1.04 2.11
CA ASN A 43 -22.95 -0.24 2.12
C ASN A 43 -22.29 -1.28 1.21
N LYS A 44 -22.16 -2.50 1.75
CA LYS A 44 -21.57 -3.63 1.04
C LYS A 44 -22.63 -4.54 0.43
N GLY A 45 -22.32 -5.09 -0.73
CA GLY A 45 -22.96 -6.31 -1.21
C GLY A 45 -22.32 -7.52 -0.54
N THR A 46 -23.11 -8.54 -0.20
CA THR A 46 -22.63 -9.80 0.39
C THR A 46 -23.08 -10.98 -0.45
N GLU A 47 -22.29 -12.05 -0.48
CA GLU A 47 -22.63 -13.29 -1.18
C GLU A 47 -22.06 -14.48 -0.41
N ALA A 48 -22.88 -15.52 -0.17
CA ALA A 48 -22.58 -16.60 0.76
C ALA A 48 -22.60 -18.02 0.16
N THR A 49 -22.64 -18.15 -1.17
CA THR A 49 -22.55 -19.46 -1.84
C THR A 49 -21.18 -20.09 -1.60
N SER A 50 -21.10 -21.21 -0.87
CA SER A 50 -19.81 -21.88 -0.64
C SER A 50 -19.08 -22.21 -1.94
N ARG A 51 -17.87 -21.68 -2.09
CA ARG A 51 -17.04 -21.82 -3.29
C ARG A 51 -15.57 -21.68 -2.93
N THR A 52 -14.82 -22.74 -3.19
CA THR A 52 -13.36 -22.74 -3.03
C THR A 52 -12.71 -22.09 -4.26
N PRO A 53 -11.87 -21.05 -4.07
CA PRO A 53 -11.03 -20.54 -5.14
C PRO A 53 -10.08 -21.63 -5.63
N GLY A 54 -10.00 -21.82 -6.93
CA GLY A 54 -9.06 -22.72 -7.58
C GLY A 54 -7.73 -22.03 -7.83
N ALA A 55 -6.85 -22.70 -8.60
CA ALA A 55 -5.55 -22.15 -8.94
C ALA A 55 -5.70 -20.81 -9.68
N MET A 56 -5.13 -19.76 -9.10
CA MET A 56 -5.07 -18.44 -9.70
C MET A 56 -3.79 -18.31 -10.51
N ALA A 57 -3.91 -18.18 -11.83
CA ALA A 57 -2.75 -18.15 -12.73
C ALA A 57 -2.36 -16.75 -13.21
N LYS A 58 -3.27 -15.77 -13.11
CA LYS A 58 -3.09 -14.43 -13.70
C LYS A 58 -3.76 -13.36 -12.84
N THR A 59 -3.02 -12.27 -12.60
CA THR A 59 -3.53 -11.00 -12.06
C THR A 59 -3.60 -10.00 -13.20
N ALA A 60 -4.75 -9.34 -13.35
CA ALA A 60 -4.87 -8.21 -14.26
C ALA A 60 -5.63 -7.05 -13.60
N ILE A 61 -5.23 -5.84 -13.93
CA ILE A 61 -5.83 -4.59 -13.49
C ILE A 61 -6.52 -3.95 -14.69
N ALA A 62 -7.66 -3.29 -14.48
CA ALA A 62 -8.47 -2.65 -15.53
C ALA A 62 -9.06 -3.59 -16.60
N VAL A 63 -8.98 -4.90 -16.44
CA VAL A 63 -9.48 -5.86 -17.43
C VAL A 63 -9.85 -7.19 -16.77
N MET A 64 -10.77 -7.94 -17.37
CA MET A 64 -10.99 -9.33 -16.98
C MET A 64 -9.85 -10.19 -17.54
N PRO A 65 -9.02 -10.83 -16.71
CA PRO A 65 -8.05 -11.78 -17.22
C PRO A 65 -8.82 -12.98 -17.77
N SER A 66 -8.59 -13.34 -19.02
CA SER A 66 -9.01 -14.62 -19.57
C SER A 66 -7.94 -15.07 -20.57
N ASP A 67 -8.17 -16.14 -21.34
CA ASP A 67 -7.22 -16.53 -22.38
C ASP A 67 -7.04 -15.44 -23.44
N ALA A 68 -8.11 -14.69 -23.71
CA ALA A 68 -8.06 -13.40 -24.39
C ALA A 68 -8.58 -12.31 -23.44
N TYR A 69 -7.78 -11.28 -23.17
CA TYR A 69 -8.23 -10.15 -22.36
C TYR A 69 -9.51 -9.53 -22.93
N SER A 70 -10.52 -9.39 -22.09
CA SER A 70 -11.83 -8.83 -22.46
C SER A 70 -12.38 -7.98 -21.32
N LEU A 71 -13.44 -7.22 -21.60
CA LEU A 71 -14.09 -6.34 -20.62
C LEU A 71 -13.09 -5.35 -19.99
N TYR A 72 -12.43 -4.58 -20.85
CA TYR A 72 -11.57 -3.48 -20.42
C TYR A 72 -12.42 -2.42 -19.72
N MET A 73 -11.90 -1.91 -18.61
CA MET A 73 -12.44 -0.75 -17.94
C MET A 73 -12.19 0.48 -18.82
N ASP A 74 -13.24 1.28 -19.00
CA ASP A 74 -13.14 2.61 -19.58
C ASP A 74 -13.08 3.63 -18.44
N GLY A 75 -11.87 4.05 -18.08
CA GLY A 75 -11.63 5.00 -17.01
C GLY A 75 -10.20 4.98 -16.46
N TYR A 76 -9.96 5.82 -15.45
CA TYR A 76 -8.69 5.87 -14.73
C TYR A 76 -8.74 5.04 -13.45
N LEU A 77 -7.57 4.52 -13.06
CA LEU A 77 -7.36 3.77 -11.82
C LEU A 77 -6.18 4.38 -11.08
N ALA A 78 -6.21 4.24 -9.76
CA ALA A 78 -5.17 4.67 -8.85
C ALA A 78 -5.18 3.72 -7.65
N GLU A 79 -4.05 3.60 -6.95
CA GLU A 79 -3.98 2.98 -5.63
C GLU A 79 -4.45 1.51 -5.57
N ALA A 80 -4.10 0.69 -6.56
CA ALA A 80 -4.46 -0.71 -6.57
C ALA A 80 -3.63 -1.48 -5.52
N ALA A 81 -4.27 -2.18 -4.60
CA ALA A 81 -3.60 -2.90 -3.52
C ALA A 81 -4.26 -4.26 -3.22
N VAL A 82 -3.47 -5.19 -2.69
CA VAL A 82 -3.91 -6.55 -2.31
C VAL A 82 -3.34 -6.91 -0.94
N TRP A 83 -4.20 -7.41 -0.07
CA TRP A 83 -3.85 -7.92 1.26
C TRP A 83 -4.05 -9.44 1.34
N ASN A 84 -3.29 -10.11 2.21
CA ASN A 84 -3.47 -11.53 2.54
C ASN A 84 -4.39 -11.78 3.74
N ILE A 85 -5.14 -10.76 4.16
CA ILE A 85 -6.16 -10.83 5.21
C ILE A 85 -7.47 -10.25 4.70
N ALA A 86 -8.58 -10.61 5.35
CA ALA A 86 -9.84 -9.95 5.12
C ALA A 86 -9.91 -8.64 5.90
N LEU A 87 -9.96 -7.51 5.19
CA LEU A 87 -10.12 -6.21 5.81
C LEU A 87 -11.50 -6.05 6.46
N THR A 88 -11.54 -5.26 7.53
CA THR A 88 -12.78 -4.87 8.23
C THR A 88 -13.55 -3.79 7.47
N ASP A 89 -14.81 -3.58 7.83
CA ASP A 89 -15.64 -2.53 7.22
C ASP A 89 -15.02 -1.14 7.48
N GLU A 90 -14.47 -0.93 8.67
CA GLU A 90 -13.82 0.31 9.09
C GLU A 90 -12.50 0.57 8.35
N GLU A 91 -11.70 -0.47 8.10
CA GLU A 91 -10.48 -0.38 7.30
C GLU A 91 -10.79 -0.03 5.85
N VAL A 92 -11.80 -0.66 5.26
CA VAL A 92 -12.28 -0.35 3.91
C VAL A 92 -12.80 1.09 3.84
N ALA A 93 -13.54 1.54 4.86
CA ALA A 93 -14.01 2.92 4.95
C ALA A 93 -12.86 3.93 5.14
N THR A 94 -11.74 3.52 5.75
CA THR A 94 -10.54 4.35 5.87
C THR A 94 -9.87 4.57 4.52
N LEU A 95 -9.70 3.50 3.73
CA LEU A 95 -9.19 3.59 2.36
C LEU A 95 -10.08 4.48 1.48
N ALA A 96 -11.41 4.37 1.62
CA ALA A 96 -12.36 5.19 0.89
C ALA A 96 -12.27 6.70 1.18
N LYS A 97 -11.73 7.08 2.34
CA LYS A 97 -11.45 8.49 2.69
C LYS A 97 -10.16 9.01 2.05
N GLY A 98 -9.49 8.22 1.23
CA GLY A 98 -8.25 8.56 0.55
C GLY A 98 -6.99 8.29 1.37
N PHE A 99 -7.04 7.46 2.41
CA PHE A 99 -5.81 7.02 3.08
C PHE A 99 -5.10 5.97 2.22
N SER A 100 -3.77 6.11 2.09
CA SER A 100 -2.94 5.15 1.36
C SER A 100 -3.07 3.74 1.97
N PRO A 101 -3.04 2.69 1.13
CA PRO A 101 -2.90 1.29 1.56
C PRO A 101 -1.79 1.04 2.58
N LEU A 102 -0.74 1.87 2.61
CA LEU A 102 0.37 1.77 3.57
C LEU A 102 -0.05 2.02 5.03
N PHE A 103 -1.21 2.61 5.28
CA PHE A 103 -1.75 2.79 6.64
C PHE A 103 -2.56 1.61 7.16
N VAL A 104 -3.03 0.72 6.26
CA VAL A 104 -3.97 -0.35 6.60
C VAL A 104 -3.24 -1.67 6.52
N HIS A 105 -2.96 -2.27 7.68
CA HIS A 105 -2.26 -3.55 7.78
C HIS A 105 -1.04 -3.69 6.85
N PRO A 106 -0.05 -2.78 6.91
CA PRO A 106 1.09 -2.80 5.98
C PRO A 106 1.88 -4.12 6.03
N GLN A 107 1.90 -4.82 7.16
CA GLN A 107 2.52 -6.12 7.32
C GLN A 107 1.80 -7.27 6.58
N ASN A 108 0.55 -7.06 6.19
CA ASN A 108 -0.29 -8.00 5.45
C ASN A 108 -0.53 -7.55 4.00
N LEU A 109 0.00 -6.38 3.63
CA LEU A 109 -0.06 -5.86 2.28
C LEU A 109 0.91 -6.68 1.41
N VAL A 110 0.36 -7.32 0.38
CA VAL A 110 1.09 -8.24 -0.51
C VAL A 110 1.61 -7.52 -1.74
N ALA A 111 0.81 -6.60 -2.27
CA ALA A 111 1.15 -5.82 -3.45
C ALA A 111 0.44 -4.46 -3.38
N TYR A 112 1.11 -3.43 -3.88
CA TYR A 112 0.56 -2.08 -3.96
C TYR A 112 1.15 -1.32 -5.14
N TRP A 113 0.29 -1.01 -6.10
CA TRP A 113 0.57 -0.21 -7.28
C TRP A 113 -0.11 1.15 -7.13
N PRO A 114 0.65 2.24 -6.89
CA PRO A 114 0.10 3.59 -6.90
C PRO A 114 -0.52 3.95 -8.26
N LEU A 115 0.02 3.43 -9.37
CA LEU A 115 -0.42 3.71 -10.75
C LEU A 115 -0.34 5.20 -11.13
N ILE A 116 0.79 5.83 -10.78
CA ILE A 116 1.02 7.26 -10.98
C ILE A 116 1.56 7.61 -12.39
N GLY A 117 1.69 6.66 -13.31
CA GLY A 117 2.08 6.91 -14.71
C GLY A 117 3.49 7.43 -14.92
N LYS A 118 4.35 7.35 -13.90
CA LYS A 118 5.74 7.85 -13.97
C LYS A 118 6.74 6.78 -14.37
N LEU A 119 6.33 5.51 -14.37
CA LEU A 119 7.19 4.35 -14.61
C LEU A 119 6.49 3.39 -15.57
N SER A 120 7.28 2.67 -16.36
CA SER A 120 6.84 1.59 -17.23
C SER A 120 7.90 0.48 -17.18
N PRO A 121 7.61 -0.70 -16.60
CA PRO A 121 6.33 -1.11 -16.00
C PRO A 121 5.92 -0.25 -14.79
N GLU A 122 4.63 -0.25 -14.46
CA GLU A 122 4.14 0.36 -13.22
C GLU A 122 4.63 -0.47 -12.03
N ILE A 123 5.25 0.20 -11.07
CA ILE A 123 5.94 -0.49 -9.97
C ILE A 123 4.98 -0.95 -8.88
N ASP A 124 5.27 -2.11 -8.32
CA ASP A 124 4.76 -2.53 -7.02
C ASP A 124 5.71 -2.04 -5.93
N VAL A 125 5.24 -1.15 -5.05
CA VAL A 125 6.08 -0.59 -3.98
C VAL A 125 6.22 -1.50 -2.76
N VAL A 126 5.58 -2.68 -2.77
CA VAL A 126 5.55 -3.63 -1.64
C VAL A 126 6.08 -5.01 -2.02
N GLY A 127 5.42 -5.69 -2.96
CA GLY A 127 5.67 -7.10 -3.26
C GLY A 127 6.67 -7.36 -4.39
N GLY A 128 7.05 -6.32 -5.14
CA GLY A 128 7.87 -6.45 -6.35
C GLY A 128 7.14 -7.09 -7.54
N TYR A 129 5.80 -7.14 -7.51
CA TYR A 129 4.97 -7.65 -8.61
C TYR A 129 4.68 -6.56 -9.65
N ASP A 130 5.72 -6.01 -10.28
CA ASP A 130 5.56 -4.93 -11.27
C ASP A 130 4.62 -5.33 -12.42
N VAL A 131 3.73 -4.40 -12.81
CA VAL A 131 2.71 -4.67 -13.84
C VAL A 131 3.07 -4.01 -15.15
N SER A 132 3.09 -4.84 -16.20
CA SER A 132 3.36 -4.38 -17.57
C SER A 132 2.11 -3.76 -18.21
N LEU A 133 2.32 -2.69 -18.95
CA LEU A 133 1.26 -2.00 -19.69
C LEU A 133 0.90 -2.79 -20.96
N VAL A 134 -0.38 -3.07 -21.16
CA VAL A 134 -0.91 -3.80 -22.34
C VAL A 134 -1.90 -2.91 -23.08
N ASN A 135 -1.81 -2.86 -24.42
CA ASN A 135 -2.64 -2.04 -25.30
C ASN A 135 -2.53 -0.51 -25.07
N ALA A 136 -1.35 -0.04 -24.65
CA ALA A 136 -1.02 1.39 -24.55
C ALA A 136 -2.01 2.22 -23.70
N PRO A 137 -2.22 1.88 -22.41
CA PRO A 137 -3.00 2.71 -21.51
C PRO A 137 -2.38 4.11 -21.38
N THR A 138 -3.23 5.12 -21.26
CA THR A 138 -2.80 6.50 -21.06
C THR A 138 -2.79 6.85 -19.57
N PHE A 139 -1.87 7.73 -19.19
CA PHE A 139 -1.89 8.35 -17.88
C PHE A 139 -2.86 9.54 -17.86
N GLY A 140 -3.60 9.69 -16.76
CA GLY A 140 -4.53 10.80 -16.51
C GLY A 140 -4.27 11.49 -15.18
N GLY A 141 -5.25 12.26 -14.69
CA GLY A 141 -5.18 12.79 -13.32
C GLY A 141 -5.12 11.67 -12.28
N HIS A 142 -4.64 11.98 -11.07
CA HIS A 142 -4.60 11.04 -9.95
C HIS A 142 -5.54 11.50 -8.84
N THR A 143 -6.12 10.57 -8.09
CA THR A 143 -6.94 10.91 -6.92
C THR A 143 -6.07 11.52 -5.80
N GLY A 144 -6.68 12.33 -4.93
CA GLY A 144 -6.01 12.84 -3.75
C GLY A 144 -5.85 11.73 -2.72
N VAL A 145 -4.60 11.44 -2.32
CA VAL A 145 -4.29 10.37 -1.36
C VAL A 145 -3.43 10.94 -0.23
N ILE A 146 -3.79 10.58 1.00
CA ILE A 146 -3.02 10.82 2.20
C ILE A 146 -2.00 9.70 2.32
N TYR A 147 -0.73 10.00 2.07
CA TYR A 147 0.38 9.07 2.24
C TYR A 147 1.02 9.22 3.62
N PRO A 148 1.65 8.16 4.16
CA PRO A 148 2.54 8.31 5.30
C PRO A 148 3.65 9.28 4.92
N THR A 149 3.80 10.34 5.70
CA THR A 149 5.00 11.15 5.65
C THR A 149 6.14 10.33 6.25
N ALA A 150 7.30 10.34 5.61
CA ALA A 150 8.51 9.92 6.30
C ALA A 150 8.62 10.74 7.60
N PRO A 151 9.07 10.17 8.74
CA PRO A 151 9.44 11.00 9.86
C PRO A 151 10.47 12.02 9.33
N ILE A 152 10.27 13.30 9.62
CA ILE A 152 11.36 14.26 9.46
C ILE A 152 12.42 13.79 10.44
N VAL A 153 13.40 13.03 9.95
CA VAL A 153 14.67 12.86 10.64
C VAL A 153 15.32 14.23 10.57
N VAL A 154 14.97 15.11 11.50
CA VAL A 154 15.86 16.19 11.89
C VAL A 154 17.09 15.43 12.37
N ALA A 155 18.09 15.31 11.51
CA ALA A 155 19.40 14.85 11.92
C ALA A 155 19.76 15.71 13.13
N GLY A 156 19.68 15.10 14.32
CA GLY A 156 20.10 15.76 15.54
C GLY A 156 21.52 16.21 15.28
N GLY A 157 21.72 17.52 15.22
CA GLY A 157 23.04 18.11 15.01
C GLY A 157 23.97 17.45 16.01
N GLY A 158 24.97 16.73 15.51
CA GLY A 158 25.97 16.08 16.34
C GLY A 158 26.53 17.12 17.29
N ALA A 159 26.41 16.86 18.59
CA ALA A 159 27.10 17.66 19.59
C ALA A 159 28.61 17.64 19.26
N PRO A 160 29.30 18.78 19.23
CA PRO A 160 30.73 18.79 18.99
C PRO A 160 31.44 18.00 20.12
N PRO A 161 32.51 17.24 19.80
CA PRO A 161 33.21 16.43 20.80
C PRO A 161 33.81 17.33 21.90
N PRO A 162 33.83 16.85 23.16
CA PRO A 162 34.38 17.62 24.27
C PRO A 162 35.90 17.87 24.07
N PRO A 163 36.45 19.01 24.53
CA PRO A 163 37.87 19.31 24.37
C PRO A 163 38.73 18.29 25.12
N SER A 164 39.74 17.75 24.43
CA SER A 164 40.71 16.82 24.99
C SER A 164 41.57 17.51 26.04
N ARG A 165 41.45 17.07 27.31
CA ARG A 165 42.39 17.43 28.36
C ARG A 165 43.65 16.59 28.19
N THR A 166 44.70 17.17 27.62
CA THR A 166 46.05 16.58 27.67
C THR A 166 46.54 16.58 29.14
N PRO A 167 46.95 15.43 29.71
CA PRO A 167 47.51 15.41 31.06
C PRO A 167 48.88 16.09 31.10
N ARG A 168 49.05 17.11 31.95
CA ARG A 168 50.37 17.70 32.23
C ARG A 168 51.09 16.82 33.25
N ALA A 169 52.29 16.36 32.90
CA ALA A 169 53.12 15.47 33.70
C ALA A 169 53.48 16.06 35.09
N PRO A 170 53.63 15.23 36.13
CA PRO A 170 54.00 15.67 37.47
C PRO A 170 55.48 16.07 37.54
N THR A 171 55.77 17.28 38.01
CA THR A 171 57.12 17.72 38.36
C THR A 171 57.43 17.30 39.81
N VAL A 172 58.55 16.62 39.99
CA VAL A 172 59.03 16.00 41.24
C VAL A 172 59.47 17.03 42.29
N SER A 173 59.18 16.67 43.55
CA SER A 173 59.47 17.33 44.82
C SER A 173 60.96 17.63 45.08
N GLY A 174 61.25 18.77 45.72
CA GLY A 174 62.54 19.08 46.33
C GLY A 174 62.43 20.18 47.39
N VAL A 175 62.57 19.78 48.66
CA VAL A 175 62.81 20.61 49.87
C VAL A 175 63.79 19.75 50.70
N PRO A 176 64.87 20.25 51.35
CA PRO A 176 64.74 21.25 52.41
C PRO A 176 65.95 22.15 52.81
N SER A 177 65.65 23.06 53.75
CA SER A 177 66.46 23.54 54.89
C SER A 177 67.57 24.60 54.72
N ALA A 178 67.42 25.71 55.47
CA ALA A 178 68.33 26.24 56.51
C ALA A 178 67.92 27.70 56.85
N HIS A 179 67.41 28.00 58.05
CA HIS A 179 68.12 28.37 59.29
C HIS A 179 68.59 29.84 59.38
N PHE A 180 68.18 30.45 60.50
CA PHE A 180 68.44 31.78 61.09
C PHE A 180 67.70 32.99 60.52
#